data_AF-A0A8X7BB76-F1
#
_entry.id   AF-A0A8X7BB76-F1
#
_cell.length_a   1.000
_cell.length_b   1.000
_cell.length_c   1.000
_cell.angle_alpha   90.00
_cell.angle_beta   90.00
_cell.angle_gamma   90.00
#
_symmetry.space_group_name_H-M   'P 1'
#
loop_
_entity.id
_entity.type
_entity.pdbx_description
1 polymer ?
#
loop_
_entity_poly.entity_id
_entity_poly.type
_entity_poly.pdbx_seq_one_letter_code
_entity_poly.pdbx_strand_id
1 'polypeptide(L)'
;MLNGCVRHHHTGHAPGIMIELLPWPARSPDLSPIENMGSMVAQQLTQITPPAATPDQLWQRVEAAWSAVPQEHIQSLFESIPRRVTAVISNNGGYSNN
;
A
#
# COMPACT_ATOMS: atom_id res chain seq x y z
N MET A 1 -9.32 -27.92 -10.32
CA MET A 1 -10.18 -28.17 -9.15
C MET A 1 -10.29 -26.87 -8.37
N LEU A 2 -11.47 -26.27 -8.36
CA LEU A 2 -11.73 -24.95 -7.77
C LEU A 2 -12.15 -25.13 -6.30
N ASN A 3 -11.32 -24.68 -5.37
CA ASN A 3 -11.68 -24.35 -3.99
C ASN A 3 -11.02 -22.98 -3.75
N GLY A 4 -11.69 -21.88 -3.43
CA GLY A 4 -12.90 -21.70 -2.66
C GLY A 4 -12.58 -20.67 -1.58
N CYS A 5 -12.75 -19.38 -1.89
CA CYS A 5 -12.92 -18.28 -0.91
C CYS A 5 -13.09 -16.95 -1.67
N VAL A 6 -14.23 -16.77 -2.31
CA VAL A 6 -14.74 -15.42 -2.58
C VAL A 6 -15.24 -14.93 -1.23
N ARG A 7 -14.50 -14.02 -0.57
CA ARG A 7 -14.99 -13.41 0.66
C ARG A 7 -16.31 -12.70 0.35
N HIS A 8 -17.37 -13.09 1.04
CA HIS A 8 -18.66 -12.45 0.98
C HIS A 8 -18.53 -10.95 1.29
N HIS A 9 -19.29 -10.14 0.56
CA HIS A 9 -19.41 -8.70 0.77
C HIS A 9 -19.93 -8.46 2.19
N HIS A 10 -19.06 -7.98 3.07
CA HIS A 10 -19.46 -7.46 4.37
C HIS A 10 -19.43 -5.94 4.32
N THR A 11 -20.54 -5.31 3.94
CA THR A 11 -20.77 -3.89 4.26
C THR A 11 -20.66 -3.72 5.78
N GLY A 12 -19.58 -3.10 6.25
CA GLY A 12 -19.46 -2.71 7.66
C GLY A 12 -20.45 -1.60 7.95
N HIS A 13 -21.42 -1.86 8.83
CA HIS A 13 -22.43 -0.88 9.19
C HIS A 13 -21.94 -0.07 10.40
N ALA A 14 -21.38 1.10 10.15
CA ALA A 14 -21.25 2.17 11.13
C ALA A 14 -22.31 3.24 10.79
N PRO A 15 -23.15 3.68 11.74
CA PRO A 15 -24.21 4.65 11.44
C PRO A 15 -23.58 5.96 10.96
N GLY A 16 -23.86 6.32 9.70
CA GLY A 16 -23.50 7.62 9.12
C GLY A 16 -22.38 7.64 8.07
N ILE A 17 -21.67 6.53 7.81
CA ILE A 17 -20.67 6.47 6.73
C ILE A 17 -20.84 5.18 5.95
N MET A 18 -21.32 5.26 4.70
CA MET A 18 -21.27 4.13 3.76
C MET A 18 -19.89 4.08 3.13
N ILE A 19 -19.11 3.05 3.45
CA ILE A 19 -17.83 2.77 2.82
C ILE A 19 -17.98 1.53 1.94
N GLU A 20 -17.75 1.70 0.64
CA GLU A 20 -17.67 0.57 -0.28
C GLU A 20 -16.31 -0.12 -0.12
N LEU A 21 -16.35 -1.44 0.14
CA LEU A 21 -15.14 -2.25 0.25
C LEU A 21 -14.73 -2.76 -1.13
N LEU A 22 -13.48 -2.49 -1.50
CA LEU A 22 -12.90 -3.04 -2.72
C LEU A 22 -12.68 -4.56 -2.58
N PRO A 23 -13.07 -5.37 -3.59
CA PRO A 23 -12.75 -6.79 -3.61
C PRO A 23 -11.23 -6.98 -3.74
N TRP A 24 -10.58 -7.43 -2.66
CA TRP A 24 -9.11 -7.54 -2.61
C TRP A 24 -8.62 -8.98 -2.74
N PRO A 25 -7.73 -9.29 -3.71
CA PRO A 25 -7.15 -10.63 -3.84
C PRO A 25 -6.21 -10.97 -2.67
N ALA A 26 -6.22 -12.23 -2.24
CA ALA A 26 -5.32 -12.70 -1.18
C ALA A 26 -3.86 -12.65 -1.66
N ARG A 27 -2.93 -12.28 -0.76
CA ARG A 27 -1.48 -12.24 -1.00
C ARG A 27 -1.03 -11.30 -2.14
N SER A 28 -1.69 -10.16 -2.30
CA SER A 28 -1.28 -9.12 -3.26
C SER A 28 -0.78 -7.84 -2.57
N PRO A 29 0.38 -7.87 -1.87
CA PRO A 29 1.00 -6.66 -1.32
C PRO A 29 1.36 -5.67 -2.44
N ASP A 30 1.69 -6.20 -3.63
CA ASP A 30 1.88 -5.45 -4.87
C ASP A 30 0.64 -4.70 -5.35
N LEU A 31 -0.52 -4.83 -4.73
CA LEU A 31 -1.65 -3.97 -5.07
C LEU A 31 -1.87 -2.91 -4.00
N SER A 32 -1.34 -3.12 -2.80
CA SER A 32 -1.68 -2.39 -1.58
C SER A 32 -1.02 -1.01 -1.58
N PRO A 33 -1.78 0.09 -1.68
CA PRO A 33 -1.19 1.42 -1.68
C PRO A 33 -0.39 1.69 -0.40
N ILE A 34 -0.80 1.12 0.74
CA ILE A 34 -0.13 1.32 2.03
C ILE A 34 1.25 0.65 2.10
N GLU A 35 1.42 -0.54 1.51
CA GLU A 35 2.73 -1.24 1.47
C GLU A 35 3.72 -0.48 0.59
N ASN A 36 3.23 0.06 -0.53
CA ASN A 36 4.05 0.87 -1.42
C ASN A 36 4.44 2.21 -0.76
N MET A 37 3.48 2.88 -0.11
CA MET A 37 3.75 4.09 0.68
C MET A 37 4.75 3.83 1.80
N GLY A 38 4.61 2.72 2.54
CA GLY A 38 5.55 2.34 3.59
C GLY A 38 6.97 2.16 3.05
N SER A 39 7.11 1.57 1.86
CA SER A 39 8.40 1.42 1.18
C SER A 39 9.01 2.77 0.78
N MET A 40 8.21 3.72 0.29
CA MET A 40 8.66 5.08 -0.04
C MET A 40 9.17 5.82 1.20
N VAL A 41 8.43 5.73 2.31
CA VAL A 41 8.82 6.35 3.59
C VAL A 41 10.11 5.72 4.12
N ALA A 42 10.24 4.40 4.06
CA ALA A 42 11.46 3.71 4.46
C ALA A 42 12.67 4.16 3.60
N GLN A 43 12.48 4.35 2.30
CA GLN A 43 13.51 4.88 1.41
C GLN A 43 13.92 6.32 1.79
N GLN A 44 12.97 7.20 2.16
CA GLN A 44 13.30 8.55 2.63
C GLN A 44 14.05 8.50 3.96
N LEU A 45 13.63 7.62 4.88
CA LEU A 45 14.24 7.47 6.20
C LEU A 45 15.70 7.00 6.11
N THR A 46 16.06 6.13 5.15
CA THR A 46 17.44 5.65 4.98
C THR A 46 18.40 6.74 4.52
N GLN A 47 17.89 7.84 3.93
CA GLN A 47 18.71 8.99 3.53
C GLN A 47 19.04 9.93 4.71
N ILE A 48 18.36 9.79 5.85
CA ILE A 48 18.53 10.68 7.00
C ILE A 48 19.70 10.23 7.89
N THR A 49 20.82 10.94 7.80
CA THR A 49 22.03 10.69 8.60
C THR A 49 22.31 11.81 9.62
N PRO A 50 22.87 11.51 10.81
CA PRO A 50 23.21 10.19 11.37
C PRO A 50 21.95 9.43 11.81
N PRO A 51 21.97 8.12 12.12
CA PRO A 51 20.79 7.38 12.62
C PRO A 51 20.15 7.98 13.87
N ALA A 52 18.88 7.66 14.13
CA ALA A 52 18.18 8.12 15.32
C ALA A 52 18.73 7.41 16.57
N ALA A 53 19.04 8.16 17.62
CA ALA A 53 19.58 7.61 18.86
C ALA A 53 18.48 7.29 19.89
N THR A 54 17.28 7.85 19.73
CA THR A 54 16.14 7.65 20.63
C THR A 54 14.84 7.38 19.86
N PRO A 55 13.82 6.77 20.50
CA PRO A 55 12.51 6.59 19.91
C PRO A 55 11.85 7.91 19.46
N ASP A 56 11.99 8.98 20.24
CA ASP A 56 11.43 10.29 19.88
C ASP A 56 12.08 10.87 18.62
N GLN A 57 13.40 10.73 18.50
CA GLN A 57 14.12 11.13 17.30
C GLN A 57 13.71 10.28 16.10
N LEU A 58 13.45 8.98 16.30
CA LEU A 58 12.96 8.11 15.24
C LEU A 58 11.56 8.56 14.78
N TRP A 59 10.67 8.87 15.71
CA TRP A 59 9.33 9.36 15.41
C TRP A 59 9.36 10.64 14.56
N GLN A 60 10.12 11.65 15.00
CA GLN A 60 10.28 12.91 14.27
C GLN A 60 10.81 12.70 12.85
N ARG A 61 11.72 11.74 12.66
CA ARG A 61 12.28 11.43 11.35
C ARG A 61 11.30 10.69 10.46
N VAL A 62 10.46 9.82 11.02
CA VAL A 62 9.38 9.17 10.27
C VAL A 62 8.37 10.22 9.81
N GLU A 63 8.01 11.19 10.66
CA GLU A 63 7.13 12.31 10.28
C GLU A 63 7.76 13.18 9.17
N ALA A 64 9.06 13.47 9.27
CA ALA A 64 9.79 14.21 8.24
C ALA A 64 9.87 13.43 6.92
N ALA A 65 10.20 12.12 6.98
CA ALA A 65 10.27 11.23 5.83
C ALA A 65 8.91 11.10 5.14
N TRP A 66 7.83 10.97 5.92
CA TRP A 66 6.46 10.98 5.42
C TRP A 66 6.13 12.26 4.68
N SER A 67 6.45 13.41 5.28
CA SER A 67 6.20 14.73 4.70
C SER A 67 7.06 15.01 3.45
N ALA A 68 8.20 14.33 3.32
CA ALA A 68 9.10 14.44 2.19
C ALA A 68 8.70 13.55 0.99
N VAL A 69 7.76 12.62 1.15
CA VAL A 69 7.26 11.81 0.02
C VAL A 69 6.54 12.73 -0.98
N PRO A 70 7.01 12.84 -2.23
CA PRO A 70 6.36 13.69 -3.22
C PRO A 70 4.94 13.20 -3.54
N GLN A 71 3.98 14.13 -3.59
CA GLN A 71 2.58 13.80 -3.93
C GLN A 71 2.47 13.12 -5.30
N GLU A 72 3.35 13.45 -6.25
CA GLU A 72 3.43 12.81 -7.57
C GLU A 72 3.75 11.31 -7.50
N HIS A 73 4.53 10.87 -6.51
CA HIS A 73 4.79 9.44 -6.30
C HIS A 73 3.55 8.72 -5.79
N ILE A 74 2.76 9.38 -4.94
CA ILE A 74 1.46 8.86 -4.49
C ILE A 74 0.49 8.78 -5.67
N GLN A 75 0.43 9.82 -6.49
CA GLN A 75 -0.44 9.87 -7.65
C GLN A 75 -0.08 8.79 -8.69
N SER A 76 1.19 8.67 -9.06
CA SER A 76 1.66 7.62 -9.98
C SER A 76 1.38 6.21 -9.47
N LEU A 77 1.43 5.99 -8.14
CA LEU A 77 1.04 4.73 -7.52
C LEU A 77 -0.43 4.41 -7.81
N PHE A 78 -1.36 5.35 -7.62
CA PHE A 78 -2.77 5.16 -7.94
C PHE A 78 -3.02 4.96 -9.44
N GLU A 79 -2.38 5.77 -10.29
CA GLU A 79 -2.47 5.67 -11.75
C GLU A 79 -1.93 4.32 -12.26
N SER A 80 -0.99 3.70 -11.54
CA SER A 80 -0.43 2.39 -11.89
C SER A 80 -1.33 1.20 -11.54
N ILE A 81 -2.34 1.37 -10.68
CA ILE A 81 -3.16 0.26 -10.17
C ILE A 81 -3.82 -0.55 -11.29
N PRO A 82 -4.45 0.04 -12.32
CA PRO A 82 -5.05 -0.75 -13.41
C PRO A 82 -4.04 -1.68 -14.09
N ARG A 83 -2.83 -1.17 -14.38
CA ARG A 83 -1.74 -1.96 -14.98
C ARG A 83 -1.30 -3.10 -14.06
N ARG A 84 -1.15 -2.84 -12.76
CA ARG A 84 -0.71 -3.85 -11.78
C ARG A 84 -1.77 -4.94 -11.59
N VAL A 85 -3.05 -4.58 -11.57
CA VAL A 85 -4.16 -5.53 -11.54
C VAL A 85 -4.15 -6.41 -12.78
N THR A 86 -3.98 -5.83 -13.98
CA THR A 86 -3.85 -6.62 -15.22
C THR A 86 -2.66 -7.57 -15.17
N ALA A 87 -1.53 -7.15 -14.62
CA ALA A 87 -0.35 -8.00 -14.47
C ALA A 87 -0.60 -9.16 -13.49
N VAL A 88 -1.23 -8.92 -12.34
CA VAL A 88 -1.61 -9.99 -11.38
C VAL A 88 -2.56 -10.99 -12.04
N ILE A 89 -3.55 -10.52 -12.80
CA ILE A 89 -4.48 -11.40 -13.54
C ILE A 89 -3.70 -12.25 -14.56
N SER A 90 -2.82 -11.62 -15.34
CA SER A 90 -2.01 -12.30 -16.36
C SER A 90 -1.05 -13.32 -15.75
N ASN A 91 -0.58 -13.06 -14.53
CA ASN A 91 0.30 -13.95 -13.77
C ASN A 91 -0.46 -14.97 -12.92
N ASN A 92 -1.76 -15.18 -13.18
CA ASN A 92 -2.63 -16.12 -12.44
C ASN A 92 -2.59 -15.92 -10.91
N GLY A 93 -2.52 -14.66 -10.45
CA GLY A 93 -2.41 -14.31 -9.03
C GLY A 93 -0.97 -14.19 -8.51
N GLY A 94 0.03 -14.37 -9.36
CA GLY A 94 1.44 -14.11 -9.06
C GLY A 94 1.78 -12.61 -9.03
N TYR A 95 3.02 -12.30 -8.65
CA TYR A 95 3.54 -10.93 -8.54
C TYR A 95 3.40 -10.15 -9.84
N SER A 96 3.11 -8.85 -9.73
CA SER A 96 2.90 -8.00 -10.92
C SER A 96 4.18 -7.68 -11.71
N ASN A 97 5.36 -8.09 -11.22
CA ASN A 97 6.69 -7.74 -11.75
C ASN A 97 6.76 -6.28 -12.22
N ASN A 98 6.80 -5.38 -11.24
CA ASN A 98 7.15 -3.98 -11.44
C ASN A 98 8.61 -3.75 -11.07
#